data_AF-F2SXB4-F1
#
_entry.id   AF-F2SXB4-F1
#
_cell.length_a   1.000
_cell.length_b   1.000
_cell.length_c   1.000
_cell.angle_alpha   90.00
_cell.angle_beta   90.00
_cell.angle_gamma   90.00
#
_symmetry.space_group_name_H-M   'P 1'
#
loop_
_entity.id
_entity.type
_entity.pdbx_description
1 polymer ?
#
loop_
_entity_poly.entity_id
_entity_poly.type
_entity_poly.pdbx_seq_one_letter_code
_entity_poly.pdbx_strand_id
1 'polypeptide(L)'
;MQRILILYHREEHEDTLMHEVLLCLKALCTTTTALNHIRSIESHLFPTLLNMLFDDEKKGPSEFSTRAIIISLLFTLLSNAGPGERVSRAHTILSYMRDPAPPETAQPLSFIADIYQPRPYRVWCKEVTNVTKEVFWMFLHHYNVVPVTTSEDGPVDPSQPYSERHFPPPHPPVPAAPYIGGVEWEATSYLAIHLDLMNGIIASMPTTEERNKLRTDLKASGFEKVMGRSLRTCKEQFYPALHVGLKVWVAAAAEDGWDYQFVREGPPRDAPPTSPIKTAGNQSPKKKPGIVSEAPPRLDLNVGVASPDQRKSSGDWL
;
A
#
# COMPACT_ATOMS: atom_id res chain seq x y z
N MET A 1 -8.46 -23.49 -5.46
CA MET A 1 -8.48 -22.10 -4.97
C MET A 1 -9.12 -21.96 -3.59
N GLN A 2 -10.43 -22.21 -3.41
CA GLN A 2 -11.12 -22.03 -2.11
C GLN A 2 -10.41 -22.67 -0.90
N ARG A 3 -9.86 -23.89 -1.06
CA ARG A 3 -9.11 -24.58 0.00
C ARG A 3 -7.80 -23.87 0.43
N ILE A 4 -7.17 -23.12 -0.47
CA ILE A 4 -5.93 -22.37 -0.20
C ILE A 4 -6.27 -21.02 0.45
N LEU A 5 -7.38 -20.40 0.04
CA LEU A 5 -7.82 -19.10 0.54
C LEU A 5 -8.22 -19.10 2.03
N ILE A 6 -8.54 -20.27 2.59
CA ILE A 6 -8.96 -20.42 4.00
C ILE A 6 -7.81 -20.69 4.97
N LEU A 7 -6.59 -20.91 4.47
CA LEU A 7 -5.46 -21.27 5.33
C LEU A 7 -4.93 -20.03 6.07
N TYR A 8 -4.90 -20.11 7.40
CA TYR A 8 -4.44 -19.03 8.28
C TYR A 8 -2.91 -18.98 8.40
N HIS A 9 -2.26 -20.13 8.29
CA HIS A 9 -0.79 -20.25 8.21
C HIS A 9 -0.46 -20.97 6.90
N ARG A 10 0.42 -20.37 6.10
CA ARG A 10 0.91 -20.94 4.85
C ARG A 10 2.39 -21.26 5.04
N GLU A 11 2.77 -22.50 4.77
CA GLU A 11 4.17 -22.85 4.58
C GLU A 11 4.58 -22.47 3.15
N GLU A 12 5.87 -22.61 2.83
CA GLU A 12 6.43 -22.26 1.52
C GLU A 12 5.71 -22.97 0.36
N HIS A 13 5.22 -24.19 0.62
CA HIS A 13 4.50 -24.98 -0.37
C HIS A 13 3.13 -24.36 -0.74
N GLU A 14 2.35 -23.90 0.25
CA GLU A 14 1.05 -23.27 0.00
C GLU A 14 1.18 -21.93 -0.72
N ASP A 15 2.21 -21.14 -0.41
CA ASP A 15 2.48 -19.88 -1.10
C ASP A 15 2.89 -20.13 -2.55
N THR A 16 3.71 -21.16 -2.81
CA THR A 16 4.06 -21.60 -4.18
C THR A 16 2.81 -22.04 -4.94
N LEU A 17 1.97 -22.87 -4.33
CA LEU A 17 0.73 -23.33 -4.96
C LEU A 17 -0.23 -22.16 -5.23
N MET A 18 -0.32 -21.19 -4.32
CA MET A 18 -1.11 -19.98 -4.52
C MET A 18 -0.59 -19.18 -5.71
N HIS A 19 0.72 -18.99 -5.82
CA HIS A 19 1.35 -18.32 -6.95
C HIS A 19 0.97 -18.97 -8.29
N GLU A 20 1.15 -20.28 -8.41
CA GLU A 20 0.84 -21.02 -9.63
C GLU A 20 -0.65 -20.97 -9.99
N VAL A 21 -1.54 -21.08 -8.99
CA VAL A 21 -2.99 -20.96 -9.21
C VAL A 21 -3.36 -19.55 -9.69
N LEU A 22 -2.73 -18.51 -9.13
CA LEU A 22 -2.93 -17.13 -9.57
C LEU A 22 -2.41 -16.90 -10.99
N LEU A 23 -1.26 -17.48 -11.36
CA LEU A 23 -0.74 -17.44 -12.73
C LEU A 23 -1.69 -18.14 -13.71
N CYS A 24 -2.19 -19.33 -13.35
CA CYS A 24 -3.19 -20.03 -14.16
C CYS A 24 -4.44 -19.18 -14.36
N LEU A 25 -4.94 -18.54 -13.30
CA LEU A 25 -6.10 -17.66 -13.37
C LEU A 25 -5.83 -16.45 -14.28
N LYS A 26 -4.65 -15.83 -14.16
CA LYS A 26 -4.23 -14.71 -15.03
C LYS A 26 -4.14 -15.13 -16.50
N ALA A 27 -3.61 -16.31 -16.79
CA ALA A 27 -3.57 -16.85 -18.14
C ALA A 27 -4.99 -17.10 -18.69
N LEU A 28 -5.91 -17.61 -17.88
CA LEU A 28 -7.31 -17.81 -18.32
C LEU A 28 -7.98 -16.47 -18.69
N CYS A 29 -7.68 -15.38 -17.98
CA CYS A 29 -8.20 -14.03 -18.25
C CYS A 29 -7.86 -13.48 -19.65
N THR A 30 -7.03 -14.14 -20.46
CA THR A 30 -6.79 -13.72 -21.85
C THR A 30 -7.94 -14.09 -22.79
N THR A 31 -8.96 -14.79 -22.30
CA THR A 31 -10.14 -15.20 -23.08
C THR A 31 -11.43 -14.56 -22.55
N THR A 32 -12.31 -14.15 -23.45
CA THR A 32 -13.61 -13.55 -23.09
C THR A 32 -14.47 -14.50 -22.24
N THR A 33 -14.44 -15.80 -22.53
CA THR A 33 -15.20 -16.81 -21.78
C THR A 33 -14.76 -16.89 -20.33
N ALA A 34 -13.46 -16.93 -20.06
CA ALA A 34 -12.95 -16.96 -18.69
C ALA A 34 -13.21 -15.64 -17.96
N LEU A 35 -13.05 -14.49 -18.63
CA LEU A 35 -13.40 -13.19 -18.05
C LEU A 35 -14.87 -13.16 -17.60
N ASN A 36 -15.78 -13.69 -18.42
CA ASN A 36 -17.20 -13.78 -18.07
C ASN A 36 -17.46 -14.72 -16.86
N HIS A 37 -16.73 -15.82 -16.75
CA HIS A 37 -16.81 -16.68 -15.56
C HIS A 37 -16.25 -16.02 -14.30
N ILE A 38 -15.15 -15.27 -14.43
CA ILE A 38 -14.58 -14.53 -13.29
C ILE A 38 -15.57 -13.50 -12.78
N ARG A 39 -16.28 -12.80 -13.68
CA ARG A 39 -17.35 -11.86 -13.30
C ARG A 39 -18.42 -12.52 -12.42
N SER A 40 -18.77 -13.78 -12.67
CA SER A 40 -19.81 -14.45 -11.89
C SER A 40 -19.36 -14.78 -10.46
N ILE A 41 -18.06 -14.75 -10.17
CA ILE A 41 -17.48 -15.06 -8.85
C ILE A 41 -16.73 -13.87 -8.23
N GLU A 42 -16.63 -12.73 -8.92
CA GLU A 42 -15.75 -11.61 -8.56
C GLU A 42 -16.05 -11.02 -7.18
N SER A 43 -17.34 -10.99 -6.80
CA SER A 43 -17.82 -10.46 -5.52
C SER A 43 -17.41 -11.27 -4.31
N HIS A 44 -17.02 -12.53 -4.51
CA HIS A 44 -16.42 -13.35 -3.46
C HIS A 44 -14.90 -13.45 -3.61
N LEU A 45 -14.45 -13.61 -4.86
CA LEU A 45 -13.04 -13.83 -5.18
C LEU A 45 -12.15 -12.66 -4.76
N PHE A 46 -12.45 -11.44 -5.22
CA PHE A 46 -11.58 -10.29 -5.00
C PHE A 46 -11.56 -9.81 -3.56
N PRO A 47 -12.70 -9.71 -2.84
CA PRO A 47 -12.65 -9.40 -1.42
C PRO A 47 -11.82 -10.41 -0.63
N THR A 48 -11.88 -11.70 -0.97
CA THR A 48 -11.06 -12.73 -0.31
C THR A 48 -9.57 -12.54 -0.62
N LEU A 49 -9.21 -12.32 -1.88
CA LEU A 49 -7.82 -12.06 -2.30
C LEU A 49 -7.25 -10.78 -1.68
N LEU A 50 -8.03 -9.70 -1.67
CA LEU A 50 -7.63 -8.42 -1.11
C LEU A 50 -7.53 -8.48 0.41
N ASN A 51 -8.44 -9.19 1.09
CA ASN A 51 -8.30 -9.42 2.53
C ASN A 51 -6.98 -10.12 2.83
N MET A 52 -6.56 -11.11 2.04
CA MET A 52 -5.24 -11.73 2.25
C MET A 52 -4.05 -10.76 2.03
N LEU A 53 -4.19 -9.72 1.21
CA LEU A 53 -3.14 -8.71 1.03
C LEU A 53 -3.14 -7.65 2.13
N PHE A 54 -4.32 -7.32 2.66
CA PHE A 54 -4.56 -6.13 3.47
C PHE A 54 -4.82 -6.42 4.95
N ASP A 55 -4.97 -7.69 5.33
CA ASP A 55 -5.21 -8.14 6.69
C ASP A 55 -3.94 -7.92 7.55
N ASP A 56 -4.09 -7.12 8.61
CA ASP A 56 -2.99 -6.76 9.51
C ASP A 56 -2.60 -7.91 10.46
N GLU A 57 -3.50 -8.87 10.67
CA GLU A 57 -3.29 -10.00 11.57
C GLU A 57 -2.76 -11.24 10.84
N LYS A 58 -3.16 -11.41 9.57
CA LYS A 58 -2.74 -12.53 8.74
C LYS A 58 -1.59 -12.14 7.83
N LYS A 59 -0.57 -13.00 7.76
CA LYS A 59 0.49 -12.83 6.78
C LYS A 59 -0.04 -13.14 5.37
N GLY A 60 -0.15 -12.10 4.54
CA GLY A 60 -0.32 -12.24 3.10
C GLY A 60 0.87 -12.94 2.43
N PRO A 61 0.79 -13.23 1.11
CA PRO A 61 1.90 -13.82 0.38
C PRO A 61 3.17 -12.97 0.55
N SER A 62 4.34 -13.57 0.83
CA SER A 62 5.57 -12.80 1.02
C SER A 62 6.02 -12.09 -0.27
N GLU A 63 5.99 -12.81 -1.39
CA GLU A 63 6.57 -12.38 -2.66
C GLU A 63 5.74 -11.30 -3.36
N PHE A 64 6.41 -10.21 -3.77
CA PHE A 64 5.77 -9.11 -4.51
C PHE A 64 5.19 -9.58 -5.84
N SER A 65 5.84 -10.53 -6.52
CA SER A 65 5.33 -11.14 -7.75
C SER A 65 3.97 -11.81 -7.55
N THR A 66 3.76 -12.55 -6.44
CA THR A 66 2.46 -13.15 -6.11
C THR A 66 1.40 -12.09 -5.82
N ARG A 67 1.73 -11.07 -5.03
CA ARG A 67 0.80 -9.96 -4.72
C ARG A 67 0.42 -9.18 -5.98
N ALA A 68 1.38 -8.98 -6.88
CA ALA A 68 1.19 -8.29 -8.15
C ALA A 68 0.17 -8.98 -9.06
N ILE A 69 0.09 -10.31 -9.04
CA ILE A 69 -0.91 -11.03 -9.85
C ILE A 69 -2.34 -10.66 -9.41
N ILE A 70 -2.60 -10.50 -8.11
CA ILE A 70 -3.93 -10.16 -7.58
C ILE A 70 -4.38 -8.79 -8.11
N ILE A 71 -3.52 -7.78 -8.00
CA ILE A 71 -3.84 -6.41 -8.48
C ILE A 71 -3.90 -6.38 -10.01
N SER A 72 -3.02 -7.14 -10.68
CA SER A 72 -3.03 -7.29 -12.15
C SER A 72 -4.32 -7.93 -12.67
N LEU A 73 -4.95 -8.85 -11.92
CA LEU A 73 -6.25 -9.43 -12.27
C LEU A 73 -7.37 -8.38 -12.21
N LEU A 74 -7.39 -7.55 -11.16
CA LEU A 74 -8.32 -6.43 -11.05
C LEU A 74 -8.17 -5.45 -12.21
N PHE A 75 -6.91 -5.07 -12.53
CA PHE A 75 -6.64 -4.19 -13.65
C PHE A 75 -7.02 -4.83 -14.98
N THR A 76 -6.71 -6.11 -15.20
CA THR A 76 -7.10 -6.86 -16.41
C THR A 76 -8.61 -6.82 -16.61
N LEU A 77 -9.40 -7.02 -15.55
CA LEU A 77 -10.86 -6.91 -15.65
C LEU A 77 -11.32 -5.48 -15.99
N LEU A 78 -10.70 -4.46 -15.39
CA LEU A 78 -11.04 -3.08 -15.72
C LEU A 78 -10.71 -2.73 -17.18
N SER A 79 -9.52 -3.10 -17.65
CA SER A 79 -9.02 -2.80 -19.00
C SER A 79 -9.82 -3.53 -20.08
N ASN A 80 -10.33 -4.73 -19.81
CA ASN A 80 -11.16 -5.50 -20.74
C ASN A 80 -12.64 -5.10 -20.72
N ALA A 81 -13.07 -4.18 -19.83
CA ALA A 81 -14.45 -3.68 -19.89
C ALA A 81 -14.64 -2.69 -21.04
N GLY A 82 -15.75 -2.85 -21.75
CA GLY A 82 -16.21 -1.86 -22.73
C GLY A 82 -16.58 -0.52 -22.06
N PRO A 83 -16.66 0.59 -22.81
CA PRO A 83 -16.79 1.94 -22.24
C PRO A 83 -17.96 2.10 -21.23
N GLY A 84 -19.12 1.50 -21.51
CA GLY A 84 -20.29 1.57 -20.62
C GLY A 84 -20.17 0.68 -19.36
N GLU A 85 -19.48 -0.46 -19.43
CA GLU A 85 -19.27 -1.34 -18.28
C GLU A 85 -18.10 -0.88 -17.39
N ARG A 86 -17.19 -0.08 -17.95
CA ARG A 86 -15.96 0.30 -17.27
C ARG A 86 -16.24 1.15 -16.03
N VAL A 87 -17.23 2.04 -16.10
CA VAL A 87 -17.67 2.88 -14.97
C VAL A 87 -18.16 2.00 -13.81
N SER A 88 -19.07 1.07 -14.08
CA SER A 88 -19.62 0.18 -13.04
C SER A 88 -18.55 -0.73 -12.46
N ARG A 89 -17.63 -1.25 -13.29
CA ARG A 89 -16.48 -2.03 -12.81
C ARG A 89 -15.55 -1.22 -11.92
N ALA A 90 -15.25 0.02 -12.29
CA ALA A 90 -14.41 0.90 -11.47
C ALA A 90 -15.04 1.11 -10.08
N HIS A 91 -16.35 1.35 -10.00
CA HIS A 91 -17.07 1.43 -8.72
C HIS A 91 -17.05 0.12 -7.94
N THR A 92 -17.25 -1.02 -8.60
CA THR A 92 -17.16 -2.34 -7.95
C THR A 92 -15.77 -2.57 -7.36
N ILE A 93 -14.69 -2.29 -8.10
CA ILE A 93 -13.31 -2.43 -7.61
C ILE A 93 -13.07 -1.49 -6.43
N LEU A 94 -13.51 -0.23 -6.52
CA LEU A 94 -13.42 0.71 -5.39
C LEU A 94 -14.18 0.23 -4.16
N SER A 95 -15.30 -0.48 -4.32
CA SER A 95 -16.03 -1.06 -3.20
C SER A 95 -15.21 -2.14 -2.48
N TYR A 96 -14.43 -2.94 -3.21
CA TYR A 96 -13.56 -3.97 -2.64
C TYR A 96 -12.30 -3.38 -1.98
N MET A 97 -11.81 -2.25 -2.49
CA MET A 97 -10.64 -1.54 -1.95
C MET A 97 -10.95 -0.67 -0.74
N ARG A 98 -12.25 -0.43 -0.46
CA ARG A 98 -12.68 0.45 0.62
C ARG A 98 -12.35 -0.17 1.97
N ASP A 99 -11.82 0.64 2.88
CA ASP A 99 -11.60 0.25 4.27
C ASP A 99 -12.91 -0.31 4.86
N PRO A 100 -12.84 -1.40 5.66
CA PRO A 100 -14.02 -1.99 6.26
C PRO A 100 -14.73 -0.98 7.16
N ALA A 101 -16.06 -0.95 7.11
CA ALA A 101 -16.85 -0.08 7.96
C ALA A 101 -16.57 -0.43 9.44
N PRO A 102 -16.34 0.56 10.31
CA PRO A 102 -16.23 0.29 11.73
C PRO A 102 -17.54 -0.33 12.25
N PRO A 103 -17.47 -1.25 13.23
CA PRO A 103 -18.65 -1.79 13.89
C PRO A 103 -19.57 -0.67 14.35
N GLU A 104 -20.89 -0.90 14.34
CA GLU A 104 -21.89 0.11 14.69
C GLU A 104 -21.61 0.76 16.06
N THR A 105 -21.08 0.01 17.01
CA THR A 105 -20.67 0.46 18.35
C THR A 105 -19.45 1.38 18.38
N ALA A 106 -18.67 1.41 17.30
CA ALA A 106 -17.46 2.23 17.14
C ALA A 106 -17.66 3.37 16.12
N GLN A 107 -18.88 3.55 15.59
CA GLN A 107 -19.18 4.66 14.69
C GLN A 107 -19.25 5.98 15.47
N PRO A 108 -18.65 7.06 14.95
CA PRO A 108 -18.74 8.37 15.58
C PRO A 108 -20.19 8.85 15.59
N LEU A 109 -20.58 9.54 16.65
CA LEU A 109 -21.87 10.24 16.72
C LEU A 109 -22.01 11.18 15.50
N SER A 110 -23.22 11.36 14.98
CA SER A 110 -23.46 12.09 13.73
C SER A 110 -22.83 13.50 13.70
N PHE A 111 -22.90 14.25 14.80
CA PHE A 111 -22.30 15.58 14.89
C PHE A 111 -20.75 15.58 14.88
N ILE A 112 -20.12 14.45 15.20
CA ILE A 112 -18.68 14.25 15.14
C ILE A 112 -18.27 13.79 13.73
N ALA A 113 -19.12 13.02 13.05
CA ALA A 113 -18.86 12.51 11.71
C ALA A 113 -18.59 13.62 10.69
N ASP A 114 -19.28 14.77 10.83
CA ASP A 114 -19.13 15.93 9.95
C ASP A 114 -17.78 16.67 10.09
N ILE A 115 -17.02 16.38 11.16
CA ILE A 115 -15.70 16.99 11.42
C ILE A 115 -14.58 16.19 10.75
N TYR A 116 -14.79 14.89 10.50
CA TYR A 116 -13.74 14.01 9.99
C TYR A 116 -13.72 13.98 8.47
N GLN A 117 -12.56 14.31 7.89
CA GLN A 117 -12.31 14.02 6.49
C GLN A 117 -12.27 12.50 6.28
N PRO A 118 -13.12 11.93 5.40
CA PRO A 118 -13.13 10.50 5.15
C PRO A 118 -11.80 10.07 4.50
N ARG A 119 -11.30 8.90 4.92
CA ARG A 119 -10.08 8.29 4.38
C ARG A 119 -10.38 6.85 3.99
N PRO A 120 -11.15 6.64 2.91
CA PRO A 120 -11.77 5.35 2.63
C PRO A 120 -10.80 4.30 2.07
N TYR A 121 -9.54 4.62 1.80
CA TYR A 121 -8.57 3.73 1.16
C TYR A 121 -7.25 3.66 1.94
N ARG A 122 -7.28 3.78 3.28
CA ARG A 122 -6.03 3.80 4.08
C ARG A 122 -5.33 2.46 4.03
N VAL A 123 -6.07 1.36 4.05
CA VAL A 123 -5.47 0.03 4.07
C VAL A 123 -4.78 -0.25 2.73
N TRP A 124 -5.43 0.10 1.62
CA TRP A 124 -4.80 0.04 0.30
C TRP A 124 -3.55 0.94 0.23
N CYS A 125 -3.62 2.20 0.69
CA CYS A 125 -2.45 3.09 0.72
C CYS A 125 -1.34 2.57 1.64
N LYS A 126 -1.69 1.89 2.74
CA LYS A 126 -0.74 1.31 3.70
C LYS A 126 0.09 0.22 3.04
N GLU A 127 -0.52 -0.67 2.24
CA GLU A 127 0.20 -1.70 1.48
C GLU A 127 1.26 -1.07 0.58
N VAL A 128 0.85 -0.13 -0.29
CA VAL A 128 1.75 0.61 -1.18
C VAL A 128 2.87 1.30 -0.40
N THR A 129 2.54 1.91 0.74
CA THR A 129 3.52 2.60 1.59
C THR A 129 4.52 1.63 2.22
N ASN A 130 4.09 0.44 2.64
CA ASN A 130 4.96 -0.54 3.29
C ASN A 130 6.00 -1.10 2.32
N VAL A 131 5.62 -1.39 1.07
CA VAL A 131 6.59 -1.78 0.02
C VAL A 131 7.72 -0.75 -0.10
N THR A 132 7.40 0.55 -0.05
CA THR A 132 8.44 1.59 -0.11
C THR A 132 9.38 1.61 1.09
N LYS A 133 8.96 1.14 2.27
CA LYS A 133 9.83 1.06 3.45
C LYS A 133 10.77 -0.14 3.40
N GLU A 134 10.35 -1.20 2.73
CA GLU A 134 11.10 -2.46 2.65
C GLU A 134 12.21 -2.39 1.59
N VAL A 135 12.02 -1.61 0.52
CA VAL A 135 12.79 -1.79 -0.73
C VAL A 135 13.51 -0.53 -1.27
N PHE A 136 13.17 0.69 -0.82
CA PHE A 136 13.60 1.92 -1.53
C PHE A 136 14.94 2.54 -1.07
N TRP A 137 15.79 1.83 -0.34
CA TRP A 137 16.96 2.45 0.31
C TRP A 137 18.16 2.72 -0.63
N MET A 138 18.17 2.19 -1.86
CA MET A 138 19.40 2.18 -2.69
C MET A 138 19.39 3.11 -3.94
N PHE A 139 18.25 3.58 -4.46
CA PHE A 139 18.20 4.31 -5.74
C PHE A 139 17.26 5.53 -5.78
N LEU A 140 17.43 6.48 -4.84
CA LEU A 140 16.60 7.68 -4.72
C LEU A 140 17.29 8.96 -5.21
N HIS A 141 16.55 9.74 -5.98
CA HIS A 141 16.90 11.03 -6.55
C HIS A 141 15.82 12.05 -6.18
N HIS A 142 16.03 12.75 -5.06
CA HIS A 142 15.05 13.69 -4.50
C HIS A 142 14.69 14.87 -5.44
N TYR A 143 15.52 15.11 -6.45
CA TYR A 143 15.33 16.17 -7.46
C TYR A 143 14.53 15.73 -8.69
N ASN A 144 14.10 14.47 -8.79
CA ASN A 144 13.28 14.01 -9.91
C ASN A 144 12.01 14.84 -10.05
N VAL A 145 11.67 15.25 -11.26
CA VAL A 145 10.41 15.96 -11.53
C VAL A 145 9.62 15.13 -12.52
N VAL A 146 8.38 14.78 -12.17
CA VAL A 146 7.50 14.05 -13.08
C VAL A 146 7.05 15.02 -14.19
N PRO A 147 7.24 14.70 -15.48
CA PRO A 147 6.74 15.54 -16.57
C PRO A 147 5.21 15.67 -16.51
N VAL A 148 4.69 16.83 -16.90
CA VAL A 148 3.23 17.07 -17.00
C VAL A 148 2.66 16.48 -18.28
N THR A 149 3.46 16.47 -19.34
CA THR A 149 3.08 15.92 -20.64
C THR A 149 3.66 14.51 -20.81
N THR A 150 2.84 13.58 -21.29
CA THR A 150 3.25 12.28 -21.81
C THR A 150 3.91 12.46 -23.18
N SER A 151 5.03 13.19 -23.20
CA SER A 151 5.62 13.78 -24.42
C SER A 151 6.20 12.77 -25.42
N GLU A 152 6.17 11.48 -25.12
CA GLU A 152 6.75 10.43 -25.98
C GLU A 152 5.76 9.93 -27.06
N ASP A 153 4.44 10.15 -26.90
CA ASP A 153 3.40 9.63 -27.80
C ASP A 153 2.80 10.70 -28.76
N GLY A 154 3.36 11.92 -28.76
CA GLY A 154 2.87 13.03 -29.61
C GLY A 154 1.71 13.83 -28.98
N PRO A 155 1.09 14.76 -29.74
CA PRO A 155 -0.01 15.57 -29.24
C PRO A 155 -1.22 14.68 -28.93
N VAL A 156 -1.69 14.73 -27.69
CA VAL A 156 -2.94 14.08 -27.29
C VAL A 156 -4.08 14.72 -28.07
N ASP A 157 -4.81 13.92 -28.86
CA ASP A 157 -5.97 14.40 -29.63
C ASP A 157 -7.10 14.77 -28.65
N PRO A 158 -7.44 16.07 -28.50
CA PRO A 158 -8.44 16.50 -27.53
C PRO A 158 -9.86 16.00 -27.87
N SER A 159 -10.09 15.47 -29.07
CA SER A 159 -11.37 14.88 -29.47
C SER A 159 -11.61 13.49 -28.89
N GLN A 160 -10.55 12.80 -28.45
CA GLN A 160 -10.68 11.49 -27.84
C GLN A 160 -11.35 11.56 -26.45
N PRO A 161 -12.12 10.53 -26.05
CA PRO A 161 -12.65 10.42 -24.71
C PRO A 161 -11.55 10.54 -23.65
N TYR A 162 -11.86 11.16 -22.51
CA TYR A 162 -10.92 11.29 -21.38
C TYR A 162 -10.29 9.95 -20.98
N SER A 163 -11.12 8.89 -20.97
CA SER A 163 -10.66 7.54 -20.67
C SER A 163 -9.60 7.06 -21.66
N GLU A 164 -9.71 7.31 -22.96
CA GLU A 164 -8.69 6.86 -23.92
C GLU A 164 -7.38 7.63 -23.77
N ARG A 165 -7.45 8.91 -23.39
CA ARG A 165 -6.29 9.78 -23.24
C ARG A 165 -5.50 9.54 -21.96
N HIS A 166 -6.17 9.11 -20.89
CA HIS A 166 -5.58 9.00 -19.54
C HIS A 166 -5.65 7.59 -18.93
N PHE A 167 -6.12 6.59 -19.66
CA PHE A 167 -6.01 5.20 -19.21
C PHE A 167 -4.54 4.75 -19.27
N PRO A 168 -4.06 3.93 -18.31
CA PRO A 168 -2.69 3.47 -18.32
C PRO A 168 -2.33 2.75 -19.63
N PRO A 169 -1.22 3.12 -20.29
CA PRO A 169 -0.76 2.43 -21.48
C PRO A 169 -0.21 1.04 -21.13
N PRO A 170 -0.16 0.11 -22.10
CA PRO A 170 0.56 -1.15 -21.89
C PRO A 170 2.04 -0.88 -21.63
N HIS A 171 2.60 -1.54 -20.62
CA HIS A 171 4.03 -1.42 -20.35
C HIS A 171 4.86 -2.03 -21.48
N PRO A 172 5.95 -1.35 -21.92
CA PRO A 172 6.82 -1.90 -22.93
C PRO A 172 7.47 -3.20 -22.44
N PRO A 173 7.81 -4.13 -23.35
CA PRO A 173 8.58 -5.32 -22.99
C PRO A 173 9.86 -4.93 -22.27
N VAL A 174 10.11 -5.58 -21.14
CA VAL A 174 11.27 -5.29 -20.31
C VAL A 174 12.50 -5.95 -20.96
N PRO A 175 13.54 -5.19 -21.35
CA PRO A 175 14.74 -5.77 -21.96
C PRO A 175 15.52 -6.57 -20.92
N ALA A 176 16.10 -7.71 -21.29
CA ALA A 176 16.87 -8.53 -20.35
C ALA A 176 18.07 -7.75 -19.76
N ALA A 177 18.15 -7.64 -18.44
CA ALA A 177 19.23 -6.97 -17.72
C ALA A 177 19.43 -7.59 -16.32
N PRO A 178 20.63 -7.52 -15.72
CA PRO A 178 20.96 -8.24 -14.48
C PRO A 178 20.14 -7.84 -13.24
N TYR A 179 19.59 -6.63 -13.21
CA TYR A 179 18.77 -6.14 -12.10
C TYR A 179 17.29 -6.55 -12.20
N ILE A 180 16.88 -7.16 -13.31
CA ILE A 180 15.51 -7.62 -13.52
C ILE A 180 15.31 -8.98 -12.85
N GLY A 181 14.16 -9.14 -12.20
CA GLY A 181 13.83 -10.34 -11.41
C GLY A 181 14.42 -10.32 -10.00
N GLY A 182 15.13 -9.25 -9.61
CA GLY A 182 15.48 -9.03 -8.21
C GLY A 182 14.29 -8.48 -7.40
N VAL A 183 14.38 -8.57 -6.07
CA VAL A 183 13.33 -8.11 -5.14
C VAL A 183 12.91 -6.66 -5.39
N GLU A 184 13.87 -5.78 -5.70
CA GLU A 184 13.59 -4.38 -6.03
C GLU A 184 12.78 -4.20 -7.30
N TRP A 185 13.14 -4.96 -8.33
CA TRP A 185 12.43 -4.95 -9.59
C TRP A 185 10.99 -5.46 -9.41
N GLU A 186 10.80 -6.53 -8.66
CA GLU A 186 9.47 -7.05 -8.39
C GLU A 186 8.61 -6.09 -7.55
N ALA A 187 9.19 -5.47 -6.53
CA ALA A 187 8.51 -4.48 -5.69
C ALA A 187 8.07 -3.24 -6.49
N THR A 188 8.97 -2.72 -7.33
CA THR A 188 8.65 -1.55 -8.18
C THR A 188 7.65 -1.90 -9.27
N SER A 189 7.71 -3.11 -9.84
CA SER A 189 6.70 -3.62 -10.76
C SER A 189 5.33 -3.77 -10.08
N TYR A 190 5.30 -4.25 -8.85
CA TYR A 190 4.09 -4.35 -8.04
C TYR A 190 3.47 -2.96 -7.77
N LEU A 191 4.30 -1.98 -7.41
CA LEU A 191 3.88 -0.59 -7.22
C LEU A 191 3.38 0.05 -8.53
N ALA A 192 4.00 -0.24 -9.67
CA ALA A 192 3.53 0.23 -10.96
C ALA A 192 2.11 -0.29 -11.28
N ILE A 193 1.85 -1.58 -11.03
CA ILE A 193 0.51 -2.18 -11.24
C ILE A 193 -0.55 -1.53 -10.33
N HIS A 194 -0.18 -1.10 -9.12
CA HIS A 194 -1.08 -0.31 -8.28
C HIS A 194 -1.40 1.07 -8.86
N LEU A 195 -0.41 1.75 -9.44
CA LEU A 195 -0.62 3.02 -10.13
C LEU A 195 -1.49 2.83 -11.37
N ASP A 196 -1.29 1.75 -12.14
CA ASP A 196 -2.15 1.44 -13.28
C ASP A 196 -3.60 1.24 -12.85
N LEU A 197 -3.84 0.41 -11.83
CA LEU A 197 -5.19 0.19 -11.34
C LEU A 197 -5.84 1.50 -10.89
N MET A 198 -5.11 2.33 -10.13
CA MET A 198 -5.61 3.62 -9.65
C MET A 198 -5.94 4.58 -10.79
N ASN A 199 -5.00 4.78 -11.72
CA ASN A 199 -5.18 5.65 -12.87
C ASN A 199 -6.29 5.14 -13.78
N GLY A 200 -6.38 3.82 -14.00
CA GLY A 200 -7.44 3.19 -14.77
C GLY A 200 -8.82 3.44 -14.15
N ILE A 201 -8.95 3.33 -12.83
CA ILE A 201 -10.21 3.63 -12.12
C ILE A 201 -10.57 5.10 -12.29
N ILE A 202 -9.61 6.02 -12.10
CA ILE A 202 -9.86 7.47 -12.25
C ILE A 202 -10.27 7.79 -13.69
N ALA A 203 -9.55 7.30 -14.68
CA ALA A 203 -9.85 7.48 -16.10
C ALA A 203 -11.21 6.91 -16.50
N SER A 204 -11.76 5.98 -15.71
CA SER A 204 -13.08 5.39 -15.93
C SER A 204 -14.23 6.22 -15.36
N MET A 205 -13.97 7.24 -14.53
CA MET A 205 -15.03 8.13 -14.03
C MET A 205 -15.41 9.16 -15.10
N PRO A 206 -16.71 9.32 -15.41
CA PRO A 206 -17.14 10.10 -16.58
C PRO A 206 -16.94 11.61 -16.41
N THR A 207 -17.13 12.13 -15.20
CA THR A 207 -17.07 13.58 -14.93
C THR A 207 -15.81 14.00 -14.20
N THR A 208 -15.38 15.26 -14.40
CA THR A 208 -14.25 15.86 -13.69
C THR A 208 -14.51 15.90 -12.19
N GLU A 209 -15.76 16.15 -11.80
CA GLU A 209 -16.22 16.19 -10.41
C GLU A 209 -16.04 14.84 -9.72
N GLU A 210 -16.43 13.73 -10.37
CA GLU A 210 -16.26 12.38 -9.82
C GLU A 210 -14.77 11.99 -9.75
N ARG A 211 -13.98 12.33 -10.77
CA ARG A 211 -12.52 12.12 -10.76
C ARG A 211 -11.85 12.85 -9.60
N ASN A 212 -12.16 14.13 -9.42
CA ASN A 212 -11.57 14.95 -8.35
C ASN A 212 -12.10 14.57 -6.96
N LYS A 213 -13.34 14.08 -6.85
CA LYS A 213 -13.84 13.46 -5.62
C LYS A 213 -13.02 12.22 -5.26
N LEU A 214 -12.76 11.34 -6.22
CA LEU A 214 -11.91 10.17 -5.99
C LEU A 214 -10.46 10.57 -5.63
N ARG A 215 -9.88 11.56 -6.31
CA ARG A 215 -8.55 12.09 -5.92
C ARG A 215 -8.54 12.66 -4.51
N THR A 216 -9.62 13.30 -4.07
CA THR A 216 -9.78 13.77 -2.68
C THR A 216 -9.71 12.60 -1.69
N ASP A 217 -10.46 11.53 -1.94
CA ASP A 217 -10.47 10.33 -1.09
C ASP A 217 -9.09 9.64 -1.06
N LEU A 218 -8.42 9.54 -2.21
CA LEU A 218 -7.08 8.96 -2.34
C LEU A 218 -6.02 9.81 -1.63
N LYS A 219 -6.07 11.14 -1.80
CA LYS A 219 -5.19 12.10 -1.12
C LYS A 219 -5.35 12.03 0.39
N ALA A 220 -6.58 12.05 0.88
CA ALA A 220 -6.89 11.92 2.30
C ALA A 220 -6.40 10.58 2.88
N SER A 221 -6.44 9.51 2.07
CA SER A 221 -5.93 8.18 2.43
C SER A 221 -4.39 8.08 2.42
N GLY A 222 -3.71 9.00 1.73
CA GLY A 222 -2.25 9.16 1.77
C GLY A 222 -1.51 8.91 0.45
N PHE A 223 -2.21 8.67 -0.66
CA PHE A 223 -1.57 8.28 -1.92
C PHE A 223 -0.62 9.32 -2.49
N GLU A 224 -1.01 10.60 -2.53
CA GLU A 224 -0.12 11.67 -3.00
C GLU A 224 1.16 11.76 -2.16
N LYS A 225 1.07 11.48 -0.86
CA LYS A 225 2.23 11.49 0.05
C LYS A 225 3.26 10.44 -0.35
N VAL A 226 2.85 9.19 -0.58
CA VAL A 226 3.76 8.12 -0.99
C VAL A 226 4.29 8.34 -2.42
N MET A 227 3.44 8.84 -3.33
CA MET A 227 3.84 9.17 -4.70
C MET A 227 4.91 10.26 -4.73
N GLY A 228 4.69 11.41 -4.08
CA GLY A 228 5.61 12.54 -4.13
C GLY A 228 6.88 12.38 -3.28
N ARG A 229 6.80 11.69 -2.14
CA ARG A 229 7.95 11.51 -1.22
C ARG A 229 8.82 10.30 -1.55
N SER A 230 8.23 9.22 -2.05
CA SER A 230 8.94 7.96 -2.28
C SER A 230 9.00 7.61 -3.75
N LEU A 231 7.84 7.36 -4.40
CA LEU A 231 7.80 6.78 -5.75
C LEU A 231 8.48 7.68 -6.80
N ARG A 232 8.21 8.99 -6.77
CA ARG A 232 8.84 10.00 -7.63
C ARG A 232 10.37 9.92 -7.59
N THR A 233 10.94 9.60 -6.44
CA THR A 233 12.39 9.67 -6.23
C THR A 233 13.13 8.46 -6.82
N CYS A 234 12.45 7.38 -7.20
CA CYS A 234 13.08 6.25 -7.88
C CYS A 234 13.80 6.67 -9.16
N LYS A 235 14.94 6.04 -9.48
CA LYS A 235 15.62 6.27 -10.76
C LYS A 235 14.78 5.77 -11.94
N GLU A 236 14.34 6.68 -12.82
CA GLU A 236 13.46 6.38 -13.95
C GLU A 236 14.02 5.32 -14.90
N GLN A 237 15.32 5.38 -15.19
CA GLN A 237 16.00 4.40 -16.04
C GLN A 237 15.83 2.94 -15.57
N PHE A 238 15.76 2.72 -14.26
CA PHE A 238 15.62 1.37 -13.70
C PHE A 238 14.19 0.97 -13.42
N TYR A 239 13.28 1.94 -13.28
CA TYR A 239 11.89 1.68 -12.91
C TYR A 239 10.91 2.44 -13.82
N PRO A 240 10.98 2.26 -15.16
CA PRO A 240 10.23 3.06 -16.12
C PRO A 240 8.71 2.92 -15.95
N ALA A 241 8.21 1.71 -15.68
CA ALA A 241 6.79 1.44 -15.48
C ALA A 241 6.17 2.27 -14.33
N LEU A 242 6.91 2.42 -13.24
CA LEU A 242 6.49 3.24 -12.10
C LEU A 242 6.35 4.72 -12.50
N HIS A 243 7.31 5.23 -13.27
CA HIS A 243 7.30 6.61 -13.75
C HIS A 243 6.23 6.86 -14.81
N VAL A 244 5.91 5.88 -15.66
CA VAL A 244 4.75 5.94 -16.56
C VAL A 244 3.47 6.15 -15.75
N GLY A 245 3.24 5.35 -14.70
CA GLY A 245 2.08 5.53 -13.83
C GLY A 245 2.02 6.92 -13.16
N LEU A 246 3.16 7.47 -12.72
CA LEU A 246 3.21 8.83 -12.17
C LEU A 246 2.92 9.90 -13.23
N LYS A 247 3.45 9.76 -14.45
CA LYS A 247 3.19 10.67 -15.57
C LYS A 247 1.70 10.70 -15.92
N VAL A 248 1.06 9.53 -15.99
CA VAL A 248 -0.40 9.43 -16.23
C VAL A 248 -1.18 10.15 -15.13
N TRP A 249 -0.84 9.95 -13.86
CA TRP A 249 -1.49 10.66 -12.75
C TRP A 249 -1.37 12.18 -12.89
N VAL A 250 -0.15 12.68 -13.13
CA VAL A 250 0.14 14.12 -13.21
C VAL A 250 -0.54 14.75 -14.42
N ALA A 251 -0.49 14.12 -15.60
CA ALA A 251 -1.14 14.61 -16.81
C ALA A 251 -2.67 14.68 -16.64
N ALA A 252 -3.28 13.60 -16.14
CA ALA A 252 -4.71 13.51 -15.86
C ALA A 252 -5.16 14.55 -14.83
N ALA A 253 -4.39 14.72 -13.76
CA ALA A 253 -4.66 15.73 -12.74
C ALA A 253 -4.55 17.16 -13.28
N ALA A 254 -3.57 17.43 -14.14
CA ALA A 254 -3.39 18.74 -14.76
C ALA A 254 -4.58 19.14 -15.63
N GLU A 255 -5.11 18.20 -16.42
CA GLU A 255 -6.30 18.45 -17.24
C GLU A 255 -7.56 18.70 -16.42
N ASP A 256 -7.74 17.94 -15.33
CA ASP A 256 -8.88 18.09 -14.42
C ASP A 256 -8.77 19.31 -13.49
N GLY A 257 -7.72 20.14 -13.62
CA GLY A 257 -7.46 21.29 -12.75
C GLY A 257 -7.16 20.91 -11.30
N TRP A 258 -6.72 19.68 -11.05
CA TRP A 258 -6.33 19.18 -9.73
C TRP A 258 -4.90 19.62 -9.36
N ASP A 259 -4.65 19.89 -8.07
CA ASP A 259 -3.30 20.22 -7.60
C ASP A 259 -2.37 18.99 -7.65
N TYR A 260 -1.55 18.92 -8.70
CA TYR A 260 -0.60 17.84 -8.94
C TYR A 260 0.84 18.14 -8.48
N GLN A 261 1.12 19.33 -7.95
CA GLN A 261 2.51 19.77 -7.73
C GLN A 261 3.25 18.90 -6.72
N PHE A 262 2.57 18.46 -5.66
CA PHE A 262 3.19 17.60 -4.66
C PHE A 262 3.65 16.25 -5.23
N VAL A 263 2.85 15.63 -6.11
CA VAL A 263 3.22 14.36 -6.75
C VAL A 263 4.36 14.58 -7.75
N ARG A 264 4.31 15.69 -8.48
CA ARG A 264 5.29 16.05 -9.50
C ARG A 264 6.67 16.43 -8.95
N GLU A 265 6.71 17.29 -7.94
CA GLU A 265 7.96 17.90 -7.43
C GLU A 265 8.32 17.43 -6.02
N GLY A 266 7.43 16.74 -5.32
CA GLY A 266 7.61 16.36 -3.92
C GLY A 266 7.36 17.52 -2.95
N PRO A 267 7.84 17.40 -1.69
CA PRO A 267 7.72 18.48 -0.72
C PRO A 267 8.49 19.73 -1.16
N PRO A 268 8.04 20.95 -0.77
CA PRO A 268 8.75 22.19 -1.08
C PRO A 268 10.21 22.13 -0.64
N ARG A 269 11.12 22.63 -1.48
CA ARG A 269 12.57 22.52 -1.27
C ARG A 269 13.05 23.21 0.01
N ASP A 270 12.36 24.26 0.44
CA ASP A 270 12.66 25.02 1.66
C ASP A 270 11.81 24.58 2.86
N ALA A 271 11.01 23.51 2.72
CA ALA A 271 10.23 23.02 3.83
C ALA A 271 11.15 22.48 4.94
N PRO A 272 10.95 22.87 6.21
CA PRO A 272 11.70 22.30 7.30
C PRO A 272 11.51 20.77 7.33
N PRO A 273 12.56 19.99 7.64
CA PRO A 273 12.48 18.54 7.64
C PRO A 273 11.34 18.07 8.56
N THR A 274 10.31 17.43 7.98
CA THR A 274 9.12 16.96 8.71
C THR A 274 9.30 15.57 9.34
N SER A 275 10.53 15.05 9.35
CA SER A 275 10.84 13.85 10.11
C SER A 275 11.14 14.26 11.55
N PRO A 276 10.57 13.61 12.57
CA PRO A 276 11.17 13.66 13.89
C PRO A 276 12.57 13.08 13.70
N ILE A 277 13.59 13.95 13.72
CA ILE A 277 14.96 13.52 13.92
C ILE A 277 14.86 12.71 15.21
N LYS A 278 15.04 11.39 15.12
CA LYS A 278 15.50 10.63 16.28
C LYS A 278 16.80 11.31 16.64
N THR A 279 16.74 12.23 17.60
CA THR A 279 17.92 12.81 18.21
C THR A 279 18.74 11.62 18.68
N ALA A 280 19.82 11.33 17.95
CA ALA A 280 20.95 10.60 18.47
C ALA A 280 21.37 11.38 19.72
N GLY A 281 20.88 10.90 20.86
CA GLY A 281 20.74 11.69 22.06
C GLY A 281 20.07 10.83 23.10
N ASN A 282 20.70 9.70 23.44
CA ASN A 282 20.61 9.17 24.80
C ASN A 282 21.19 10.22 25.75
N GLN A 283 20.46 11.30 25.98
CA GLN A 283 20.57 12.08 27.20
C GLN A 283 19.31 11.77 27.98
N SER A 284 19.45 10.82 28.89
CA SER A 284 18.49 10.60 29.96
C SER A 284 18.15 11.94 30.62
N PRO A 285 16.89 12.17 31.06
CA PRO A 285 16.53 13.42 31.72
C PRO A 285 17.44 13.65 32.92
N LYS A 286 18.15 14.79 32.95
CA LYS A 286 18.96 15.20 34.10
C LYS A 286 18.05 15.22 35.34
N LYS A 287 18.25 14.24 36.24
CA LYS A 287 17.66 14.26 37.58
C LYS A 287 18.11 15.54 38.28
N LYS A 288 17.14 16.30 38.81
CA LYS A 288 17.40 17.40 39.75
C LYS A 288 18.21 16.84 40.95
N PRO A 289 19.19 17.59 41.49
CA PRO A 289 19.97 17.12 42.62
C PRO A 289 19.10 17.20 43.87
N GLY A 290 18.87 16.06 44.50
CA GLY A 290 18.23 15.99 45.80
C GLY A 290 17.42 14.71 45.97
N ILE A 291 17.90 13.85 46.88
CA ILE A 291 17.20 12.73 47.50
C ILE A 291 17.07 11.52 46.56
N VAL A 292 18.04 10.58 46.57
CA VAL A 292 17.96 9.22 47.18
C VAL A 292 19.36 8.57 47.12
N SER A 293 19.76 7.90 48.21
CA SER A 293 21.06 7.24 48.44
C SER A 293 21.44 6.14 47.43
N GLU A 294 22.73 6.03 47.10
CA GLU A 294 23.34 4.90 46.38
C GLU A 294 23.42 3.66 47.28
N ALA A 295 22.42 2.79 47.22
CA ALA A 295 22.57 1.39 47.57
C ALA A 295 21.64 0.56 46.69
N PRO A 296 22.06 -0.60 46.16
CA PRO A 296 21.20 -1.44 45.35
C PRO A 296 20.03 -1.99 46.20
N PRO A 297 18.80 -2.03 45.65
CA PRO A 297 17.62 -2.43 46.41
C PRO A 297 17.69 -3.92 46.76
N ARG A 298 17.42 -4.25 48.03
CA ARG A 298 17.27 -5.64 48.49
C ARG A 298 15.89 -6.16 48.10
N LEU A 299 15.85 -7.34 47.50
CA LEU A 299 14.63 -8.07 47.18
C LEU A 299 14.21 -8.87 48.43
N ASP A 300 13.11 -8.50 49.08
CA ASP A 300 12.49 -9.30 50.14
C ASP A 300 11.40 -10.19 49.53
N LEU A 301 11.65 -11.51 49.49
CA LEU A 301 10.68 -12.52 49.09
C LEU A 301 10.02 -13.11 50.34
N ASN A 302 8.92 -12.49 50.78
CA ASN A 302 8.07 -13.08 51.80
C ASN A 302 6.91 -13.85 51.15
N VAL A 303 7.18 -15.11 50.77
CA VAL A 303 6.13 -16.12 50.55
C VAL A 303 5.91 -16.81 51.89
N GLY A 304 4.72 -16.59 52.46
CA GLY A 304 4.31 -17.24 53.70
C GLY A 304 4.13 -18.74 53.51
N VAL A 305 5.06 -19.53 54.03
CA VAL A 305 4.84 -20.92 54.45
C VAL A 305 5.60 -21.11 55.77
N ALA A 306 4.86 -21.49 56.80
CA ALA A 306 5.34 -21.66 58.16
C ALA A 306 6.34 -22.82 58.28
N SER A 307 7.38 -22.63 59.10
CA SER A 307 8.26 -23.71 59.56
C SER A 307 8.20 -23.78 61.09
N PRO A 308 8.04 -24.97 61.70
CA PRO A 308 8.05 -25.12 63.14
C PRO A 308 9.47 -25.23 63.71
N ASP A 309 9.60 -24.66 64.91
CA ASP A 309 10.52 -25.01 65.99
C ASP A 309 12.05 -24.98 65.77
N GLN A 310 12.65 -23.92 66.31
CA GLN A 310 13.95 -24.02 66.99
C GLN A 310 13.75 -23.88 68.50
N ARG A 311 14.09 -24.94 69.24
CA ARG A 311 14.49 -24.82 70.64
C ARG A 311 15.96 -25.23 70.77
N LYS A 312 16.74 -24.25 71.27
CA LYS A 312 17.81 -24.35 72.29
C LYS A 312 18.91 -25.39 72.04
N SER A 313 20.18 -25.22 72.38
CA SER A 313 21.02 -24.22 73.05
C SER A 313 22.28 -25.02 73.36
N SER A 314 23.43 -24.35 73.36
CA SER A 314 24.66 -24.73 74.08
C SER A 314 25.55 -25.81 73.47
N GLY A 315 26.83 -25.44 73.33
CA GLY A 315 27.91 -26.20 73.96
C GLY A 315 28.81 -27.03 73.05
N ASP A 316 29.99 -26.45 72.79
CA ASP A 316 31.29 -27.04 73.15
C ASP A 316 31.85 -28.29 72.43
N TRP A 317 33.11 -28.09 72.01
CA TRP A 317 34.22 -29.02 71.75
C TRP A 317 34.27 -29.95 70.52
N LEU A 318 35.42 -29.76 69.83
CA LEU A 318 36.17 -30.60 68.88
C LEU A 318 35.73 -30.60 67.41
#